data_AF-A0A1F9CID0-F1
#
_entry.id   AF-A0A1F9CID0-F1
#
_cell.length_a   1.000
_cell.length_b   1.000
_cell.length_c   1.000
_cell.angle_alpha   90.00
_cell.angle_beta   90.00
_cell.angle_gamma   90.00
#
_symmetry.space_group_name_H-M   'P 1'
#
loop_
_entity.id
_entity.type
_entity.pdbx_description
1 polymer ?
#
loop_
_entity_poly.entity_id
_entity_poly.type
_entity_poly.pdbx_seq_one_letter_code
_entity_poly.pdbx_strand_id
1 'polypeptide(L)' 'MKTLSITVPDNLAERIHDYVQAGFFMSEPDVVLAAMSEFVRRNRVDLMERFAREDIAWAIKEAHAAK' A
#
# COMPACT_ATOMS: atom_id res chain seq x y z
N MET A 1 11.61 -13.18 4.89
CA MET A 1 10.65 -12.15 5.35
C MET A 1 11.40 -10.83 5.52
N LYS A 2 10.74 -9.69 5.29
CA LYS A 2 11.31 -8.36 5.52
C LYS A 2 10.57 -7.73 6.71
N THR A 3 11.27 -6.96 7.54
CA THR A 3 10.68 -6.26 8.70
C THR A 3 10.52 -4.79 8.36
N LEU A 4 9.35 -4.24 8.68
CA LEU A 4 9.05 -2.81 8.58
C LEU A 4 8.91 -2.25 10.00
N SER A 5 9.58 -1.14 10.28
CA SER A 5 9.39 -0.37 11.51
C SER A 5 8.95 1.04 11.12
N ILE A 6 7.82 1.48 11.66
CA ILE A 6 7.23 2.80 11.39
C ILE A 6 6.74 3.40 12.70
N THR A 7 6.81 4.72 12.80
CA THR A 7 6.12 5.47 13.85
C THR A 7 4.73 5.81 13.35
N VAL A 8 3.72 5.53 14.17
CA VAL A 8 2.31 5.85 13.88
C VAL A 8 1.76 6.76 14.97
N PRO A 9 0.72 7.55 14.69
CA PRO A 9 0.00 8.30 15.72
C PRO A 9 -0.55 7.38 16.83
N ASP A 10 -0.55 7.84 18.08
CA ASP A 10 -0.98 7.06 19.24
C ASP A 10 -2.41 6.53 19.09
N ASN A 11 -3.32 7.36 18.59
CA ASN A 11 -4.71 6.96 18.35
C ASN A 11 -4.85 5.83 17.32
N LEU A 12 -3.90 5.69 16.39
CA LEU A 12 -3.89 4.57 15.46
C LEU A 12 -3.35 3.31 16.12
N ALA A 13 -2.31 3.43 16.95
CA ALA A 13 -1.78 2.31 17.72
C ALA A 13 -2.85 1.72 18.67
N GLU A 14 -3.58 2.59 19.39
CA GLU A 14 -4.70 2.18 20.25
C GLU A 14 -5.77 1.42 19.47
N ARG A 15 -6.19 1.95 18.31
CA ARG A 15 -7.19 1.26 17.48
C ARG A 15 -6.71 -0.09 16.97
N ILE A 16 -5.43 -0.22 16.63
CA ILE A 16 -4.84 -1.51 16.24
C ILE A 16 -4.92 -2.50 17.41
N HIS A 17 -4.60 -2.05 18.62
CA HIS A 17 -4.67 -2.83 19.84
C HIS A 17 -6.11 -3.30 20.14
N ASP A 18 -7.10 -2.42 19.98
CA ASP A 18 -8.52 -2.73 20.22
C ASP A 18 -9.02 -3.91 19.37
N TYR A 19 -8.56 -4.04 18.13
CA TYR A 19 -8.93 -5.16 17.26
C TYR A 19 -8.41 -6.50 17.77
N VAL A 20 -7.23 -6.52 18.41
CA VAL A 20 -6.66 -7.72 19.03
C VAL A 20 -7.42 -8.05 20.31
N GLN A 21 -7.71 -7.05 21.15
CA GLN A 21 -8.48 -7.24 22.38
C GLN A 21 -9.91 -7.75 22.12
N ALA A 22 -10.52 -7.27 21.02
CA ALA A 22 -11.83 -7.73 20.58
C ALA A 22 -11.81 -9.13 19.90
N GLY A 23 -10.64 -9.73 19.72
CA GLY A 23 -10.49 -11.09 19.16
C GLY A 23 -10.64 -11.18 17.63
N PHE A 24 -10.64 -10.06 16.91
CA PHE A 24 -10.70 -10.07 15.44
C PHE A 24 -9.38 -10.54 14.81
N PHE A 25 -8.26 -10.30 15.49
CA PHE A 25 -6.92 -10.65 15.02
C PHE A 25 -6.10 -11.25 16.16
N MET A 26 -5.12 -12.08 15.81
CA MET A 26 -4.25 -12.77 16.78
C MET A 26 -3.14 -11.87 17.31
N SER A 27 -2.73 -10.86 16.52
CA SER A 27 -1.66 -9.94 16.88
C SER A 27 -1.79 -8.61 16.14
N GLU A 28 -1.14 -7.56 16.65
CA GLU A 28 -1.11 -6.24 16.01
C GLU A 28 -0.48 -6.26 14.60
N PRO A 29 0.63 -7.00 14.35
CA PRO A 29 1.14 -7.20 12.99
C PRO A 29 0.11 -7.78 12.02
N ASP A 30 -0.78 -8.67 12.47
CA ASP A 30 -1.80 -9.25 11.59
C ASP A 30 -2.82 -8.20 11.14
N VAL A 31 -3.20 -7.27 12.03
CA VAL A 31 -4.07 -6.13 11.70
C VAL A 31 -3.42 -5.28 10.61
N VAL A 32 -2.14 -4.94 10.80
CA VAL A 32 -1.37 -4.12 9.85
C VAL A 32 -1.23 -4.82 8.50
N LEU A 33 -0.89 -6.12 8.49
CA LEU A 33 -0.77 -6.91 7.27
C LEU A 33 -2.10 -7.00 6.52
N ALA A 34 -3.22 -7.19 7.22
CA ALA A 34 -4.55 -7.24 6.62
C ALA A 34 -4.92 -5.89 6.00
N ALA A 35 -4.70 -4.79 6.73
CA ALA A 35 -4.97 -3.44 6.24
C ALA A 35 -4.13 -3.09 5.00
N MET A 36 -2.83 -3.39 5.02
CA MET A 36 -1.93 -3.15 3.89
C MET A 36 -2.28 -4.00 2.67
N SER A 37 -2.60 -5.27 2.88
CA SER A 37 -3.01 -6.17 1.78
C SER A 37 -4.28 -5.69 1.12
N GLU A 38 -5.27 -5.26 1.91
CA GLU A 38 -6.52 -4.73 1.40
C GLU A 38 -6.32 -3.39 0.67
N PHE A 39 -5.46 -2.51 1.20
CA PHE A 39 -5.09 -1.26 0.53
C PHE A 39 -4.47 -1.52 -0.84
N VAL A 40 -3.47 -2.41 -0.92
CA VAL A 40 -2.82 -2.76 -2.19
C VAL A 40 -3.83 -3.37 -3.16
N ARG A 41 -4.70 -4.27 -2.69
CA ARG A 41 -5.72 -4.91 -3.51
C ARG A 41 -6.70 -3.91 -4.11
N ARG A 42 -7.20 -2.96 -3.31
CA ARG A 42 -8.16 -1.92 -3.74
C ARG A 42 -7.58 -0.99 -4.79
N ASN A 43 -6.31 -0.60 -4.64
CA ASN A 43 -5.68 0.40 -5.50
C ASN A 43 -4.95 -0.20 -6.72
N ARG A 44 -5.02 -1.53 -6.91
CA ARG A 44 -4.24 -2.22 -7.95
C ARG A 44 -4.58 -1.74 -9.37
N VAL A 45 -5.86 -1.54 -9.67
CA VAL A 45 -6.31 -1.14 -11.02
C VAL A 45 -5.82 0.26 -11.36
N ASP A 46 -6.05 1.22 -10.47
CA ASP A 46 -5.61 2.61 -10.64
C ASP A 46 -4.08 2.70 -10.78
N LEU A 47 -3.35 1.90 -9.99
CA LEU A 47 -1.90 1.84 -10.08
C LEU A 47 -1.42 1.28 -11.43
N MET A 48 -2.07 0.22 -11.93
CA MET A 48 -1.76 -0.34 -13.26
C MET A 48 -2.05 0.67 -14.37
N GLU A 49 -3.17 1.39 -14.29
CA GLU A 49 -3.51 2.42 -15.27
C GLU A 49 -2.48 3.55 -15.26
N ARG A 50 -2.09 4.01 -14.05
CA ARG A 50 -1.09 5.07 -13.92
C ARG A 50 0.24 4.65 -14.54
N PHE A 51 0.73 3.44 -14.25
CA PHE A 51 1.96 2.93 -14.84
C PHE A 51 1.87 2.82 -16.36
N ALA A 52 0.76 2.31 -16.92
CA ALA A 52 0.60 2.25 -18.37
C ALA A 52 0.63 3.64 -19.02
N ARG A 53 0.03 4.66 -18.39
CA ARG A 53 0.07 6.05 -18.88
C ARG A 53 1.46 6.65 -18.80
N GLU A 54 2.18 6.40 -17.70
CA GLU A 54 3.57 6.84 -17.53
C GLU A 54 4.49 6.21 -18.60
N ASP A 55 4.32 4.91 -18.88
CA ASP A 55 5.08 4.20 -19.92
C ASP A 55 4.80 4.77 -21.32
N ILE A 56 3.53 5.02 -21.66
CA ILE A 56 3.16 5.65 -22.94
C ILE A 56 3.77 7.06 -23.05
N ALA A 57 3.65 7.87 -22.00
CA ALA A 57 4.19 9.23 -22.00
C ALA A 57 5.72 9.22 -22.17
N TRP A 58 6.41 8.29 -21.52
CA TRP A 58 7.83 8.07 -21.69
C TRP A 58 8.17 7.68 -23.14
N ALA A 59 7.45 6.71 -23.73
CA ALA A 59 7.70 6.25 -25.10
C ALA A 59 7.51 7.37 -26.14
N ILE A 60 6.49 8.22 -25.98
CA ILE A 60 6.27 9.38 -26.85
C ILE A 60 7.44 10.37 -26.74
N LYS A 61 7.91 10.66 -25.52
CA LYS A 61 9.04 11.55 -25.28
C LYS A 61 10.32 11.02 -25.95
N GLU A 62 10.59 9.73 -25.80
CA GLU A 62 11.77 9.09 -26.39
C GLU A 62 11.72 9.11 -27.92
N ALA A 63 10.56 8.81 -28.51
CA ALA A 63 10.36 8.85 -29.96
C ALA A 63 10.54 10.26 -30.57
N HIS A 64 10.18 11.31 -29.82
CA HIS A 64 10.41 12.69 -30.25
C HIS A 64 11.85 13.16 -30.05
N ALA A 65 12.57 12.67 -29.03
CA ALA A 65 13.98 13.00 -28.81
C ALA A 65 14.93 12.34 -29.82
N ALA A 66 14.50 11.24 -30.44
CA ALA A 66 15.25 10.52 -31.47
C ALA A 66 15.07 11.09 -32.91
N LYS A 67 14.26 12.15 -33.08
CA LYS A 67 14.09 12.88 -34.35
C LYS A 67 14.87 14.18 -34.33
#